data_AF-A0A9W7PZ57-F1
#
_entry.id   AF-A0A9W7PZ57-F1
#
_cell.length_a   1.000
_cell.length_b   1.000
_cell.length_c   1.000
_cell.angle_alpha   90.00
_cell.angle_beta   90.00
_cell.angle_gamma   90.00
#
_symmetry.space_group_name_H-M   'P 1'
#
loop_
_entity.id
_entity.type
_entity.pdbx_description
1 polymer ?
#
loop_
_entity_poly.entity_id
_entity_poly.type
_entity_poly.pdbx_seq_one_letter_code
_entity_poly.pdbx_strand_id
1 'polypeptide(L)'
;MEKYTVDFEFCNGNLSFVVNTNHIFMVENNDKKKEWETFYEGEISRCLSLYYHKETEEILIDIIKNDYFDEAWITEFQYYDENKGGYLNFSGLYPVQNPKCETKVSKEQFIKILKEEYKEYLELHDILTFESIAYGVNPALISTKEMVSKSVIGDRWVNEEGIAVEHTVEGLKWEKTNHLFMNEITKELYGNEAEVMKWIPKMSECRKGLHVMGFPKEKINYWTEKQCEEEFNIAMENSEVLEML
;
A
#
# COMPACT_ATOMS: atom_id res chain seq x y z
N MET A 1 18.69 2.07 7.24
CA MET A 1 18.16 1.34 6.07
C MET A 1 16.78 0.84 6.39
N GLU A 2 15.82 1.30 5.60
CA GLU A 2 14.41 0.89 5.64
C GLU A 2 14.17 -0.16 4.55
N LYS A 3 13.24 -1.08 4.79
CA LYS A 3 12.90 -2.17 3.87
C LYS A 3 11.60 -1.85 3.16
N TYR A 4 11.54 -2.15 1.88
CA TYR A 4 10.40 -1.86 1.01
C TYR A 4 10.06 -3.05 0.12
N THR A 5 8.79 -3.16 -0.23
CA THR A 5 8.24 -4.04 -1.28
C THR A 5 7.69 -3.19 -2.42
N VAL A 6 7.41 -3.83 -3.55
CA VAL A 6 6.77 -3.20 -4.70
C VAL A 6 5.53 -3.98 -5.09
N ASP A 7 4.45 -3.24 -5.32
CA ASP A 7 3.19 -3.73 -5.85
C ASP A 7 3.09 -3.26 -7.30
N PHE A 8 2.65 -4.12 -8.22
CA PHE A 8 2.51 -3.79 -9.63
C PHE A 8 1.06 -3.89 -10.05
N GLU A 9 0.54 -2.85 -10.69
CA GLU A 9 -0.78 -2.91 -11.30
C GLU A 9 -0.65 -3.30 -12.77
N PHE A 10 -1.29 -4.41 -13.11
CA PHE A 10 -1.38 -4.92 -14.47
C PHE A 10 -2.79 -4.70 -15.01
N CYS A 11 -2.91 -4.23 -16.24
CA CYS A 11 -4.16 -3.79 -16.82
C CYS A 11 -4.33 -4.26 -18.28
N ASN A 12 -5.58 -4.47 -18.67
CA ASN A 12 -6.03 -4.52 -20.05
C ASN A 12 -7.48 -3.99 -20.11
N GLY A 13 -7.70 -2.90 -20.85
CA GLY A 13 -9.02 -2.27 -20.94
C GLY A 13 -9.50 -1.74 -19.58
N ASN A 14 -10.68 -2.20 -19.14
CA ASN A 14 -11.30 -1.81 -17.87
C ASN A 14 -10.94 -2.76 -16.72
N LEU A 15 -10.07 -3.73 -16.95
CA LEU A 15 -9.72 -4.78 -16.00
C LEU A 15 -8.30 -4.58 -15.53
N SER A 16 -8.10 -4.53 -14.21
CA SER A 16 -6.77 -4.52 -13.61
C SER A 16 -6.67 -5.44 -12.40
N PHE A 17 -5.44 -5.80 -12.04
CA PHE A 17 -5.14 -6.51 -10.80
C PHE A 17 -3.78 -6.10 -10.25
N VAL A 18 -3.63 -6.25 -8.94
CA VAL A 18 -2.41 -5.95 -8.21
C VAL A 18 -1.62 -7.23 -7.98
N VAL A 19 -0.36 -7.21 -8.40
CA VAL A 19 0.61 -8.30 -8.27
C VAL A 19 1.70 -7.90 -7.29
N ASN A 20 1.99 -8.79 -6.35
CA ASN A 20 3.10 -8.65 -5.41
C ASN A 20 4.13 -9.75 -5.68
N THR A 21 5.36 -9.50 -5.23
CA THR A 21 6.46 -10.46 -5.29
C THR A 21 7.10 -10.60 -3.91
N ASN A 22 7.95 -11.62 -3.72
CA ASN A 22 8.78 -11.72 -2.53
C ASN A 22 10.04 -10.82 -2.57
N HIS A 23 10.16 -9.93 -3.56
CA HIS A 23 11.25 -8.96 -3.65
C HIS A 23 11.20 -7.96 -2.48
N ILE A 24 12.32 -7.84 -1.76
CA ILE A 24 12.53 -6.81 -0.74
C ILE A 24 13.80 -6.05 -1.07
N PHE A 25 13.70 -4.72 -1.07
CA PHE A 25 14.86 -3.86 -1.23
C PHE A 25 15.04 -2.95 -0.04
N MET A 26 16.28 -2.46 0.11
CA MET A 26 16.67 -1.63 1.23
C MET A 26 17.09 -0.25 0.75
N VAL A 27 16.57 0.76 1.44
CA VAL A 27 16.82 2.16 1.11
C VAL A 27 17.48 2.85 2.29
N GLU A 28 18.54 3.61 2.03
CA GLU A 28 19.27 4.36 3.06
C GLU A 28 18.59 5.69 3.42
N ASN A 29 18.01 6.38 2.42
CA ASN A 29 17.37 7.69 2.55
C ASN A 29 16.33 7.93 1.43
N ASN A 30 15.52 8.97 1.57
CA ASN A 30 14.46 9.29 0.61
C ASN A 30 14.95 9.58 -0.82
N ASP A 31 16.16 10.09 -1.00
CA ASP A 31 16.70 10.35 -2.35
C ASP A 31 17.01 9.04 -3.07
N LYS A 32 17.58 8.06 -2.35
CA LYS A 32 17.74 6.70 -2.85
C LYS A 32 16.40 6.01 -3.13
N LYS A 33 15.35 6.33 -2.37
CA LYS A 33 14.00 5.79 -2.62
C LYS A 33 13.49 6.14 -4.02
N LYS A 34 13.64 7.41 -4.43
CA LYS A 34 13.22 7.88 -5.76
C LYS A 34 14.01 7.25 -6.91
N GLU A 35 15.31 7.05 -6.71
CA GLU A 35 16.18 6.36 -7.68
C GLU A 35 15.71 4.91 -7.89
N TRP A 36 15.37 4.23 -6.79
CA TRP A 36 14.81 2.88 -6.81
C TRP A 36 13.42 2.81 -7.44
N GLU A 37 12.51 3.74 -7.13
CA GLU A 37 11.18 3.85 -7.76
C GLU A 37 11.28 3.84 -9.30
N THR A 38 12.20 4.65 -9.85
CA THR A 38 12.42 4.72 -11.31
C THR A 38 12.98 3.42 -11.90
N PHE A 39 13.82 2.70 -11.16
CA PHE A 39 14.35 1.40 -11.58
C PHE A 39 13.27 0.32 -11.62
N TYR A 40 12.33 0.33 -10.67
CA TYR A 40 11.30 -0.71 -10.53
C TYR A 40 10.24 -0.72 -11.62
N GLU A 41 9.85 0.46 -12.11
CA GLU A 41 8.93 0.59 -13.24
C GLU A 41 9.43 -0.20 -14.47
N GLY A 42 10.75 -0.21 -14.68
CA GLY A 42 11.37 -0.74 -15.89
C GLY A 42 11.89 -2.18 -15.79
N GLU A 43 12.40 -2.63 -14.64
CA GLU A 43 13.18 -3.88 -14.58
C GLU A 43 12.44 -5.03 -13.88
N ILE A 44 11.73 -4.78 -12.77
CA ILE A 44 11.05 -5.84 -12.01
C ILE A 44 9.74 -6.25 -12.66
N SER A 45 8.94 -5.28 -13.12
CA SER A 45 7.67 -5.55 -13.83
C SER A 45 7.89 -6.42 -15.08
N ARG A 46 9.01 -6.22 -15.79
CA ARG A 46 9.41 -7.01 -16.98
C ARG A 46 9.80 -8.45 -16.68
N CYS A 47 10.05 -8.78 -15.42
CA CYS A 47 10.29 -10.16 -14.99
C CYS A 47 8.98 -10.93 -14.75
N LEU A 48 7.82 -10.28 -14.93
CA LEU A 48 6.50 -10.87 -14.80
C LEU A 48 5.79 -10.89 -16.16
N SER A 49 5.20 -12.02 -16.53
CA SER A 49 4.29 -12.14 -17.66
C SER A 49 2.94 -12.63 -17.17
N LEU A 50 1.91 -11.80 -17.30
CA LEU A 50 0.56 -12.11 -16.83
C LEU A 50 -0.41 -12.24 -17.98
N TYR A 51 -1.19 -13.32 -17.94
CA TYR A 51 -2.18 -13.60 -18.96
C TYR A 51 -3.32 -14.46 -18.42
N TYR A 52 -4.48 -14.29 -19.04
CA TYR A 52 -5.61 -15.19 -18.89
C TYR A 52 -5.53 -16.28 -19.96
N HIS A 53 -5.66 -17.55 -19.55
CA HIS A 53 -5.68 -18.71 -20.43
C HIS A 53 -7.11 -19.26 -20.54
N LYS A 54 -7.68 -19.19 -21.75
CA LYS A 54 -9.09 -19.50 -22.02
C LYS A 54 -9.49 -20.93 -21.68
N GLU A 55 -8.66 -21.91 -21.99
CA GLU A 55 -9.03 -23.33 -21.80
C GLU A 55 -9.09 -23.73 -20.33
N THR A 56 -8.20 -23.17 -19.50
CA THR A 56 -8.15 -23.44 -18.05
C THR A 56 -9.01 -22.47 -17.27
N GLU A 57 -9.38 -21.34 -17.88
CA GLU A 57 -10.09 -20.23 -17.28
C GLU A 57 -9.34 -19.61 -16.09
N GLU A 58 -8.01 -19.61 -16.15
CA GLU A 58 -7.15 -19.11 -15.09
C GLU A 58 -6.34 -17.89 -15.52
N ILE A 59 -6.06 -17.02 -14.56
CA ILE A 59 -5.04 -15.97 -14.69
C ILE A 59 -3.74 -16.55 -14.17
N LEU A 60 -2.73 -16.61 -15.03
CA LEU A 60 -1.43 -17.20 -14.76
C LEU A 60 -0.37 -16.11 -14.69
N ILE A 61 0.63 -16.36 -13.85
CA ILE A 61 1.80 -15.49 -13.65
C ILE A 61 3.03 -16.32 -13.99
N ASP A 62 3.65 -16.02 -15.11
CA ASP A 62 4.94 -16.60 -15.48
C ASP A 62 6.06 -15.66 -15.00
N ILE A 63 6.97 -16.21 -14.18
CA ILE A 63 8.14 -15.50 -13.70
C ILE A 63 9.29 -15.76 -14.67
N ILE A 64 9.72 -14.69 -15.34
CA ILE A 64 10.89 -14.72 -16.20
C ILE A 64 12.13 -14.72 -15.31
N LYS A 65 13.09 -15.60 -15.63
CA LYS A 65 14.34 -15.75 -14.87
C LYS A 65 15.00 -14.41 -14.60
N ASN A 66 15.25 -14.12 -13.32
CA ASN A 66 15.81 -12.86 -12.85
C ASN A 66 16.58 -13.08 -11.53
N ASP A 67 17.25 -12.04 -11.03
CA ASP A 67 18.07 -12.09 -9.81
C ASP A 67 17.36 -11.48 -8.57
N TYR A 68 16.08 -11.13 -8.69
CA TYR A 68 15.36 -10.28 -7.75
C TYR A 68 14.29 -11.00 -6.93
N PHE A 69 13.54 -11.91 -7.56
CA PHE A 69 12.43 -12.67 -6.96
C PHE A 69 12.16 -13.99 -7.71
N ASP A 70 11.57 -14.94 -7.00
CA ASP A 70 11.16 -16.25 -7.53
C ASP A 70 9.70 -16.60 -7.22
N GLU A 71 8.99 -15.75 -6.48
CA GLU A 71 7.57 -15.90 -6.17
C GLU A 71 6.79 -14.61 -6.49
N ALA A 72 5.57 -14.79 -7.01
CA ALA A 72 4.63 -13.71 -7.29
C ALA A 72 3.19 -14.17 -7.07
N TRP A 73 2.31 -13.27 -6.64
CA TRP A 73 0.90 -13.56 -6.39
C TRP A 73 0.01 -12.34 -6.61
N ILE A 74 -1.26 -12.57 -6.96
CA ILE A 74 -2.27 -11.52 -7.07
C ILE A 74 -2.93 -11.31 -5.71
N THR A 75 -3.01 -10.06 -5.27
CA THR A 75 -3.70 -9.68 -4.02
C THR A 75 -5.06 -9.06 -4.27
N GLU A 76 -5.25 -8.38 -5.40
CA GLU A 76 -6.48 -7.65 -5.68
C GLU A 76 -6.90 -7.77 -7.15
N PHE A 77 -8.20 -7.85 -7.39
CA PHE A 77 -8.83 -7.77 -8.71
C PHE A 77 -9.73 -6.54 -8.76
N GLN A 78 -9.62 -5.77 -9.84
CA GLN A 78 -10.29 -4.49 -10.02
C GLN A 78 -11.00 -4.42 -11.37
N TYR A 79 -12.09 -3.68 -11.40
CA TYR A 79 -12.84 -3.36 -12.60
C TYR A 79 -13.22 -1.88 -12.59
N TYR A 80 -13.02 -1.21 -13.72
CA TYR A 80 -13.43 0.16 -13.94
C TYR A 80 -14.88 0.20 -14.44
N ASP A 81 -15.82 0.52 -13.55
CA ASP A 81 -17.24 0.60 -13.87
C ASP A 81 -17.61 2.00 -14.39
N GLU A 82 -17.60 2.17 -15.71
CA GLU A 82 -17.95 3.44 -16.36
C GLU A 82 -19.36 3.96 -16.02
N ASN A 83 -20.26 3.09 -15.51
CA ASN A 83 -21.60 3.52 -15.09
C ASN A 83 -21.58 4.35 -13.79
N LYS A 84 -20.49 4.27 -13.01
CA LYS A 84 -20.32 5.05 -11.77
C LYS A 84 -19.83 6.48 -12.03
N GLY A 85 -19.42 6.78 -13.26
CA GLY A 85 -18.97 8.10 -13.66
C GLY A 85 -18.08 8.07 -14.90
N GLY A 86 -17.93 9.25 -15.52
CA GLY A 86 -17.01 9.41 -16.64
C GLY A 86 -15.57 9.62 -16.18
N TYR A 87 -14.65 9.55 -17.16
CA TYR A 87 -13.26 9.97 -17.02
C TYR A 87 -13.15 11.42 -16.52
N LEU A 88 -12.11 11.68 -15.74
CA LEU A 88 -11.74 13.02 -15.32
C LEU A 88 -11.02 13.72 -16.47
N ASN A 89 -11.60 14.82 -16.93
CA ASN A 89 -11.00 15.69 -17.94
C ASN A 89 -10.28 16.84 -17.26
N PHE A 90 -8.95 16.81 -17.32
CA PHE A 90 -8.11 17.93 -16.93
C PHE A 90 -7.69 18.67 -18.20
N SER A 91 -7.93 19.98 -18.26
CA SER A 91 -7.68 20.80 -19.44
C SER A 91 -6.26 20.58 -20.00
N GLY A 92 -6.18 20.00 -21.20
CA GLY A 92 -4.93 19.76 -21.92
C GLY A 92 -4.25 18.41 -21.65
N LEU A 93 -4.84 17.52 -20.84
CA LEU A 93 -4.36 16.16 -20.61
C LEU A 93 -5.31 15.12 -21.20
N TYR A 94 -4.79 13.93 -21.47
CA TYR A 94 -5.61 12.77 -21.82
C TYR A 94 -6.59 12.46 -20.67
N PRO A 95 -7.82 11.99 -20.96
CA PRO A 95 -8.79 11.64 -19.93
C PRO A 95 -8.20 10.62 -18.95
N VAL A 96 -8.31 10.89 -17.66
CA VAL A 96 -7.80 10.02 -16.59
C VAL A 96 -8.97 9.24 -16.00
N GLN A 97 -8.79 7.95 -15.73
CA GLN A 97 -9.81 7.15 -15.06
C GLN A 97 -10.22 7.81 -13.74
N ASN A 98 -11.53 7.84 -13.48
CA ASN A 98 -12.07 8.40 -12.25
C ASN A 98 -11.96 7.35 -11.13
N PRO A 99 -11.19 7.59 -10.05
CA PRO A 99 -10.97 6.61 -8.99
C PRO A 99 -12.26 6.13 -8.31
N LYS A 100 -13.35 6.91 -8.39
CA LYS A 100 -14.66 6.50 -7.85
C LYS A 100 -15.34 5.37 -8.64
N CYS A 101 -14.89 5.13 -9.87
CA CYS A 101 -15.41 4.10 -10.75
C CYS A 101 -14.66 2.77 -10.58
N GLU A 102 -13.48 2.82 -9.96
CA GLU A 102 -12.67 1.66 -9.67
C GLU A 102 -13.32 0.82 -8.56
N THR A 103 -13.53 -0.46 -8.86
CA THR A 103 -14.27 -1.37 -7.99
C THR A 103 -13.47 -2.64 -7.76
N LYS A 104 -13.21 -2.97 -6.50
CA LYS A 104 -12.66 -4.28 -6.13
C LYS A 104 -13.73 -5.36 -6.33
N VAL A 105 -13.35 -6.44 -7.00
CA VAL A 105 -14.22 -7.57 -7.32
C VAL A 105 -13.56 -8.89 -6.90
N SER A 106 -14.35 -9.96 -6.77
CA SER A 106 -13.76 -11.29 -6.57
C SER A 106 -13.11 -11.81 -7.86
N LYS A 107 -12.22 -12.79 -7.76
CA LYS A 107 -11.60 -13.45 -8.93
C LYS A 107 -12.67 -14.01 -9.89
N GLU A 108 -13.72 -14.62 -9.36
CA GLU A 108 -14.80 -15.22 -10.15
C GLU A 108 -15.59 -14.14 -10.91
N GLN A 109 -15.87 -13.02 -10.26
CA GLN A 109 -16.52 -11.87 -10.89
C GLN A 109 -15.63 -11.26 -11.96
N PHE A 110 -14.33 -11.11 -11.68
CA PHE A 110 -13.35 -10.61 -12.63
C PHE A 110 -13.30 -11.46 -13.91
N ILE A 111 -13.17 -12.79 -13.77
CA ILE A 111 -13.14 -13.72 -14.91
C ILE A 111 -14.45 -13.66 -15.71
N LYS A 112 -15.60 -13.52 -15.03
CA LYS A 112 -16.88 -13.37 -15.71
C LYS A 112 -16.92 -12.10 -16.57
N ILE A 113 -16.52 -10.96 -16.02
CA ILE A 113 -16.48 -9.68 -16.73
C ILE A 113 -15.49 -9.77 -17.91
N LEU A 114 -14.29 -10.32 -17.68
CA LEU A 114 -13.28 -10.55 -18.72
C LEU A 114 -13.86 -11.31 -19.92
N LYS A 115 -14.55 -12.42 -19.68
CA LYS A 115 -15.15 -13.21 -20.75
C LYS A 115 -16.27 -12.48 -21.49
N GLU A 116 -16.98 -11.59 -20.81
CA GLU A 116 -18.03 -10.76 -21.42
C GLU A 116 -17.42 -9.65 -22.29
N GLU A 117 -16.42 -8.92 -21.78
CA GLU A 117 -15.75 -7.82 -22.50
C GLU A 117 -14.89 -8.32 -23.67
N TYR A 118 -14.19 -9.43 -23.50
CA TYR A 118 -13.26 -9.98 -24.51
C TYR A 118 -13.86 -11.15 -25.28
N LYS A 119 -15.19 -11.33 -25.27
CA LYS A 119 -15.87 -12.47 -25.90
C LYS A 119 -15.39 -12.73 -27.34
N GLU A 120 -15.45 -11.70 -28.19
CA GLU A 120 -15.09 -11.81 -29.60
C GLU A 120 -13.60 -12.11 -29.80
N TYR A 121 -12.74 -11.52 -28.96
CA TYR A 121 -11.30 -11.78 -28.99
C TYR A 121 -11.00 -13.23 -28.60
N LEU A 122 -11.64 -13.72 -27.53
CA LEU A 122 -11.49 -15.07 -27.04
C LEU A 122 -12.13 -16.12 -27.96
N GLU A 123 -12.94 -15.75 -28.95
CA GLU A 123 -13.37 -16.68 -30.00
C GLU A 123 -12.21 -17.07 -30.94
N LEU A 124 -11.21 -16.20 -31.09
CA LEU A 124 -10.08 -16.37 -32.01
C LEU A 124 -8.74 -16.62 -31.33
N HIS A 125 -8.62 -16.26 -30.05
CA HIS A 125 -7.39 -16.31 -29.28
C HIS A 125 -7.59 -17.04 -27.95
N ASP A 126 -6.62 -17.85 -27.56
CA ASP A 126 -6.67 -18.59 -26.30
C ASP A 126 -6.04 -17.85 -25.12
N ILE A 127 -5.29 -16.78 -25.39
CA ILE A 127 -4.51 -16.04 -24.40
C ILE A 127 -4.86 -14.56 -24.49
N LEU A 128 -5.14 -13.93 -23.35
CA LEU A 128 -5.25 -12.48 -23.20
C LEU A 128 -4.16 -11.99 -22.24
N THR A 129 -3.24 -11.14 -22.71
CA THR A 129 -2.12 -10.62 -21.89
C THR A 129 -2.49 -9.32 -21.18
N PHE A 130 -1.79 -9.03 -20.10
CA PHE A 130 -1.92 -7.80 -19.32
C PHE A 130 -0.58 -7.09 -19.22
N GLU A 131 -0.60 -5.76 -19.21
CA GLU A 131 0.61 -4.93 -19.15
C GLU A 131 0.69 -4.19 -17.82
N SER A 132 1.90 -4.07 -17.27
CA SER A 132 2.13 -3.26 -16.07
C SER A 132 1.99 -1.78 -16.43
N ILE A 133 1.05 -1.09 -15.77
CA ILE A 133 0.78 0.34 -16.02
C ILE A 133 1.19 1.24 -14.85
N ALA A 134 1.31 0.68 -13.66
CA ALA A 134 1.66 1.41 -12.46
C ALA A 134 2.36 0.51 -11.45
N TYR A 135 3.01 1.13 -10.47
CA TYR A 135 3.61 0.46 -9.34
C TYR A 135 3.47 1.30 -8.07
N GLY A 136 3.47 0.64 -6.92
CA GLY A 136 3.47 1.25 -5.60
C GLY A 136 4.65 0.75 -4.77
N VAL A 137 5.41 1.66 -4.16
CA VAL A 137 6.47 1.30 -3.22
C VAL A 137 5.94 1.36 -1.79
N ASN A 138 5.88 0.19 -1.15
CA ASN A 138 5.30 0.03 0.16
C ASN A 138 6.37 -0.33 1.20
N PRO A 139 6.28 0.17 2.44
CA PRO A 139 7.15 -0.31 3.51
C PRO A 139 6.98 -1.83 3.70
N ALA A 140 8.10 -2.55 3.76
CA ALA A 140 8.07 -3.98 4.00
C ALA A 140 7.74 -4.27 5.46
N LEU A 141 6.98 -5.34 5.68
CA LEU A 141 6.68 -5.89 6.99
C LEU A 141 7.97 -6.29 7.72
N ILE A 142 8.15 -5.82 8.96
CA ILE A 142 9.27 -6.17 9.83
C ILE A 142 8.81 -6.91 11.08
N SER A 143 9.67 -7.78 11.62
CA SER A 143 9.38 -8.50 12.88
C SER A 143 9.20 -7.54 14.06
N THR A 144 8.44 -7.95 15.09
CA THR A 144 8.32 -7.20 16.35
C THR A 144 9.68 -6.82 16.94
N LYS A 145 10.66 -7.74 16.91
CA LYS A 145 12.02 -7.47 17.41
C LYS A 145 12.71 -6.35 16.64
N GLU A 146 12.60 -6.37 15.32
CA GLU A 146 13.18 -5.33 14.46
C GLU A 146 12.47 -3.98 14.69
N MET A 147 11.13 -3.98 14.74
CA MET A 147 10.31 -2.79 15.01
C MET A 147 10.70 -2.11 16.32
N VAL A 148 10.76 -2.88 17.42
CA VAL A 148 11.17 -2.38 18.73
C VAL A 148 12.55 -1.75 18.67
N SER A 149 13.51 -2.42 18.02
CA SER A 149 14.91 -1.96 17.99
C SER A 149 15.12 -0.67 17.19
N LYS A 150 14.19 -0.34 16.28
CA LYS A 150 14.27 0.82 15.39
C LYS A 150 13.36 1.97 15.80
N SER A 151 12.40 1.71 16.70
CA SER A 151 11.37 2.70 17.04
C SER A 151 11.98 3.90 17.76
N VAL A 152 11.55 5.09 17.38
CA VAL A 152 11.86 6.36 18.04
C VAL A 152 10.58 7.11 18.41
N ILE A 153 10.67 8.07 19.33
CA ILE A 153 9.52 8.87 19.77
C ILE A 153 8.82 9.52 18.58
N GLY A 154 7.51 9.31 18.50
CA GLY A 154 6.65 9.78 17.43
C GLY A 154 6.41 8.77 16.31
N ASP A 155 7.07 7.62 16.35
CA ASP A 155 6.77 6.53 15.43
C ASP A 155 5.42 5.90 15.73
N ARG A 156 4.75 5.49 14.67
CA ARG A 156 3.51 4.72 14.70
C ARG A 156 3.64 3.51 13.80
N TRP A 157 3.38 2.33 14.35
CA TRP A 157 3.46 1.06 13.65
C TRP A 157 2.10 0.39 13.61
N VAL A 158 1.79 -0.25 12.49
CA VAL A 158 0.52 -0.99 12.30
C VAL A 158 0.84 -2.39 11.83
N ASN A 159 0.15 -3.38 12.39
CA ASN A 159 0.28 -4.78 11.97
C ASN A 159 -0.75 -5.16 10.89
N GLU A 160 -0.66 -6.39 10.38
CA GLU A 160 -1.55 -6.92 9.33
C GLU A 160 -3.05 -6.91 9.73
N GLU A 161 -3.35 -6.93 11.02
CA GLU A 161 -4.71 -6.87 11.57
C GLU A 161 -5.23 -5.43 11.78
N GLY A 162 -4.43 -4.43 11.41
CA GLY A 162 -4.77 -3.02 11.62
C GLY A 162 -4.62 -2.54 13.07
N ILE A 163 -3.98 -3.33 13.93
CA ILE A 163 -3.67 -2.94 15.30
C ILE A 163 -2.44 -2.04 15.30
N ALA A 164 -2.50 -0.94 16.05
CA ALA A 164 -1.46 0.07 16.07
C ALA A 164 -0.75 0.16 17.43
N VAL A 165 0.55 0.44 17.36
CA VAL A 165 1.36 0.90 18.48
C VAL A 165 2.02 2.25 18.15
N GLU A 166 2.15 3.10 19.14
CA GLU A 166 2.84 4.38 19.04
C GLU A 166 3.99 4.45 20.05
N HIS A 167 5.10 5.08 19.66
CA HIS A 167 6.23 5.29 20.55
C HIS A 167 6.10 6.66 21.24
N THR A 168 5.74 6.65 22.52
CA THR A 168 5.64 7.86 23.35
C THR A 168 6.89 8.05 24.20
N VAL A 169 6.93 9.09 25.03
CA VAL A 169 8.02 9.32 25.99
C VAL A 169 8.15 8.21 27.04
N GLU A 170 7.06 7.50 27.32
CA GLU A 170 7.05 6.36 28.26
C GLU A 170 7.39 5.03 27.58
N GLY A 171 7.56 5.00 26.25
CA GLY A 171 7.87 3.82 25.45
C GLY A 171 6.78 3.48 24.42
N LEU A 172 6.89 2.30 23.80
CA LEU A 172 5.89 1.78 22.86
C LEU A 172 4.60 1.41 23.59
N LYS A 173 3.47 1.94 23.14
CA LYS A 173 2.13 1.72 23.71
C LYS A 173 1.16 1.26 22.65
N TRP A 174 0.21 0.42 23.05
CA TRP A 174 -0.98 0.13 22.26
C TRP A 174 -1.84 1.39 22.12
N GLU A 175 -2.09 1.83 20.89
CA GLU A 175 -2.79 3.10 20.61
C GLU A 175 -4.17 3.18 21.29
N LYS A 176 -4.93 2.08 21.27
CA LYS A 176 -6.31 2.05 21.80
C LYS A 176 -6.40 2.00 23.32
N THR A 177 -5.39 1.45 23.99
CA THR A 177 -5.46 1.15 25.44
C THR A 177 -4.45 1.93 26.25
N ASN A 178 -3.48 2.60 25.61
CA ASN A 178 -2.33 3.24 26.24
C ASN A 178 -1.50 2.34 27.16
N HIS A 179 -1.76 1.02 27.14
CA HIS A 179 -0.93 0.05 27.83
C HIS A 179 0.39 -0.09 27.09
N LEU A 180 1.47 -0.15 27.85
CA LEU A 180 2.80 -0.36 27.30
C LEU A 180 2.84 -1.71 26.58
N PHE A 181 3.32 -1.68 25.35
CA PHE A 181 3.41 -2.82 24.46
C PHE A 181 4.29 -3.92 25.07
N MET A 182 5.30 -3.57 25.91
CA MET A 182 6.31 -4.52 26.40
C MET A 182 6.77 -4.35 27.86
N ASN A 183 5.98 -3.78 28.77
CA ASN A 183 6.52 -3.44 30.10
C ASN A 183 6.87 -4.63 31.01
N GLU A 184 6.55 -5.86 30.65
CA GLU A 184 7.05 -7.07 31.31
C GLU A 184 7.24 -8.19 30.27
N ILE A 185 8.37 -8.23 29.57
CA ILE A 185 8.78 -9.46 28.88
C ILE A 185 9.40 -10.38 29.93
N THR A 186 8.56 -11.06 30.70
CA THR A 186 8.93 -12.39 31.18
C THR A 186 9.08 -13.29 29.93
N LYS A 187 9.99 -14.26 29.98
CA LYS A 187 10.23 -15.24 28.91
C LYS A 187 8.97 -15.96 28.38
N GLU A 188 7.83 -15.82 29.06
CA GLU A 188 6.55 -16.48 28.75
C GLU A 188 5.67 -15.74 27.72
N LEU A 189 5.84 -14.42 27.51
CA LEU A 189 5.09 -13.64 26.48
C LEU A 189 5.80 -13.55 25.13
N TYR A 190 7.01 -14.13 25.02
CA TYR A 190 7.46 -14.77 23.78
C TYR A 190 6.58 -15.99 23.41
N GLY A 191 5.45 -16.20 24.08
CA GLY A 191 4.42 -17.12 23.62
C GLY A 191 3.88 -16.65 22.26
N ASN A 192 4.34 -17.32 21.20
CA ASN A 192 3.86 -17.41 19.82
C ASN A 192 3.31 -16.14 19.10
N GLU A 193 2.45 -15.31 19.71
CA GLU A 193 1.72 -14.21 19.06
C GLU A 193 2.61 -13.00 18.76
N ALA A 194 3.44 -12.54 19.70
CA ALA A 194 4.33 -11.40 19.45
C ALA A 194 5.50 -11.73 18.50
N GLU A 195 5.89 -13.00 18.40
CA GLU A 195 6.90 -13.47 17.43
C GLU A 195 6.37 -13.49 15.99
N VAL A 196 5.07 -13.74 15.80
CA VAL A 196 4.46 -13.80 14.46
C VAL A 196 3.97 -12.44 13.96
N MET A 197 3.74 -11.46 14.85
CA MET A 197 3.32 -10.13 14.44
C MET A 197 4.37 -9.44 13.56
N LYS A 198 3.90 -8.95 12.43
CA LYS A 198 4.68 -8.15 11.50
C LYS A 198 4.13 -6.73 11.44
N TRP A 199 5.02 -5.76 11.30
CA TRP A 199 4.72 -4.35 11.47
C TRP A 199 5.19 -3.53 10.27
N ILE A 200 4.43 -2.49 9.93
CA ILE A 200 4.84 -1.45 8.99
C ILE A 200 4.76 -0.07 9.65
N PRO A 201 5.68 0.86 9.33
CA PRO A 201 5.56 2.24 9.76
C PRO A 201 4.38 2.88 9.03
N LYS A 202 3.42 3.44 9.79
CA LYS A 202 2.23 4.09 9.21
C LYS A 202 1.86 5.32 10.02
N MET A 203 2.31 6.47 9.53
CA MET A 203 1.88 7.78 10.02
C MET A 203 0.36 7.96 9.82
N SER A 204 -0.33 8.51 10.82
CA SER A 204 -1.76 8.80 10.70
C SER A 204 -2.05 9.96 9.75
N GLU A 205 -3.28 10.04 9.26
CA GLU A 205 -3.72 11.13 8.40
C GLU A 205 -3.71 12.50 9.13
N CYS A 206 -4.08 12.54 10.41
CA CYS A 206 -4.04 13.78 11.19
C CYS A 206 -2.60 14.29 11.39
N ARG A 207 -1.67 13.39 11.73
CA ARG A 207 -0.25 13.74 11.88
C ARG A 207 0.37 14.18 10.55
N LYS A 208 0.03 13.52 9.44
CA LYS A 208 0.41 13.98 8.08
C LYS A 208 -0.15 15.36 7.78
N GLY A 209 -1.42 15.60 8.11
CA GLY A 209 -2.09 16.88 7.90
C GLY A 209 -1.42 18.03 8.64
N LEU A 210 -1.09 17.84 9.92
CA LEU A 210 -0.34 18.82 10.73
C LEU A 210 1.04 19.12 10.12
N HIS A 211 1.73 18.10 9.60
CA HIS A 211 2.99 18.29 8.89
C HIS A 211 2.83 19.20 7.66
N VAL A 212 1.79 18.97 6.85
CA VAL A 212 1.49 19.80 5.67
C VAL A 212 1.13 21.23 6.05
N MET A 213 0.45 21.43 7.19
CA MET A 213 0.14 22.75 7.77
C MET A 213 1.36 23.46 8.37
N GLY A 214 2.55 22.85 8.32
CA GLY A 214 3.80 23.49 8.76
C GLY A 214 4.06 23.39 10.26
N PHE A 215 3.37 22.49 10.99
CA PHE A 215 3.68 22.25 12.39
C PHE A 215 5.09 21.67 12.57
N PRO A 216 5.89 22.14 13.55
CA PRO A 216 7.25 21.65 13.77
C PRO A 216 7.28 20.16 14.09
N LYS A 217 8.11 19.39 13.37
CA LYS A 217 8.27 17.94 13.56
C LYS A 217 8.67 17.60 14.99
N GLU A 218 9.58 18.39 15.54
CA GLU A 218 10.12 18.25 16.89
C GLU A 218 9.06 18.44 17.96
N LYS A 219 7.93 19.09 17.63
CA LYS A 219 6.80 19.25 18.55
C LYS A 219 5.83 18.07 18.40
N ILE A 220 5.39 17.80 17.17
CA ILE A 220 4.35 16.80 16.91
C ILE A 220 4.83 15.36 17.13
N ASN A 221 6.13 15.09 17.05
CA ASN A 221 6.68 13.78 17.37
C ASN A 221 6.41 13.36 18.82
N TYR A 222 6.26 14.30 19.75
CA TYR A 222 5.96 14.00 21.15
C TYR A 222 4.47 13.88 21.45
N TRP A 223 3.62 14.08 20.45
CA TRP A 223 2.18 13.97 20.60
C TRP A 223 1.73 12.54 20.37
N THR A 224 0.72 12.11 21.12
CA THR A 224 -0.06 10.90 20.80
C THR A 224 -0.92 11.15 19.58
N GLU A 225 -1.40 10.09 18.94
CA GLU A 225 -2.32 10.26 17.81
C GLU A 225 -3.59 11.02 18.16
N LYS A 226 -4.11 10.83 19.38
CA LYS A 226 -5.25 11.59 19.88
C LYS A 226 -4.95 13.09 19.96
N GLN A 227 -3.75 13.46 20.42
CA GLN A 227 -3.33 14.87 20.46
C GLN A 227 -3.16 15.45 19.05
N CYS A 228 -2.64 14.66 18.10
CA CYS A 228 -2.58 15.05 16.70
C CYS A 228 -3.98 15.26 16.10
N GLU A 229 -4.95 14.40 16.41
CA GLU A 229 -6.33 14.51 15.95
C GLU A 229 -7.01 15.77 16.52
N GLU A 230 -6.88 16.01 17.83
CA GLU A 230 -7.41 17.21 18.49
C GLU A 230 -6.85 18.49 17.87
N GLU A 231 -5.53 18.58 17.70
CA GLU A 231 -4.89 19.77 17.12
C GLU A 231 -5.23 19.93 15.63
N PHE A 232 -5.30 18.84 14.87
CA PHE A 232 -5.64 18.89 13.45
C PHE A 232 -7.06 19.44 13.25
N ASN A 233 -8.02 18.98 14.06
CA ASN A 233 -9.39 19.49 14.01
C ASN A 233 -9.46 20.98 14.36
N ILE A 234 -8.74 21.42 15.40
CA ILE A 234 -8.64 22.84 15.75
C ILE A 234 -8.03 23.66 14.60
N ALA A 235 -6.98 23.16 13.95
CA ALA A 235 -6.33 23.84 12.84
C ALA A 235 -7.26 23.95 11.62
N MET A 236 -8.01 22.88 11.32
CA MET A 236 -9.01 22.87 10.25
C MET A 236 -10.12 23.90 10.49
N GLU A 237 -10.70 23.93 11.69
CA GLU A 237 -11.76 24.91 12.04
C GLU A 237 -11.26 26.36 11.91
N ASN A 238 -10.02 26.63 12.30
CA ASN A 238 -9.44 27.98 12.17
C ASN A 238 -9.07 28.33 10.71
N SER A 239 -8.77 27.33 9.88
CA SER A 239 -8.48 27.53 8.45
C SER A 239 -9.74 27.86 7.64
N GLU A 240 -10.89 27.25 7.96
CA GLU A 240 -12.17 27.55 7.32
C GLU A 240 -12.65 28.98 7.67
N VAL A 241 -12.29 29.50 8.85
CA VAL A 241 -12.59 30.89 9.25
C VAL A 241 -11.75 31.91 8.45
N LEU A 242 -10.59 31.51 7.91
CA LEU A 242 -9.73 32.36 7.09
C LEU A 242 -10.16 32.46 5.62
N GLU A 243 -10.93 31.51 5.10
CA GLU A 243 -11.56 31.62 3.77
C GLU A 243 -12.88 32.41 3.78
N MET A 244 -13.38 32.79 4.97
CA MET A 244 -14.62 33.54 5.16
C MET A 244 -14.43 35.02 5.57
N LEU A 245 -13.19 35.54 5.57
CA LEU A 245 -12.84 36.94 5.84
C LEU A 245 -12.13 37.59 4.64
#